data_AF-A0A3M2EK15-F1
#
_entry.id   AF-A0A3M2EK15-F1
#
_cell.length_a   1.000
_cell.length_b   1.000
_cell.length_c   1.000
_cell.angle_alpha   90.00
_cell.angle_beta   90.00
_cell.angle_gamma   90.00
#
_symmetry.space_group_name_H-M   'P 1'
#
loop_
_entity.id
_entity.type
_entity.pdbx_description
1 polymer ?
#
loop_
_entity_poly.entity_id
_entity_poly.type
_entity_poly.pdbx_seq_one_letter_code
_entity_poly.pdbx_strand_id
1 'polypeptide(L)'
;MRACAIVGLLLAACATSERPGDGGFVSGLKNISDGTYEKRIAEREARVSAGREETGRLEGEKAALAEETARVEAEIARLDRELADARRDLLRLRYEIERKGRPIPPELAARVEAVTTARAEDPDPAARLDSLRRTLADTRALAETLAGLAG
;
A
#
# COMPACT_ATOMS: atom_id res chain seq x y z
N MET A 1 27.45 74.88 37.30
CA MET A 1 27.86 73.51 37.66
C MET A 1 26.59 72.73 37.91
N ARG A 2 25.92 72.18 36.88
CA ARG A 2 26.25 70.96 36.12
C ARG A 2 26.43 69.74 37.04
N ALA A 3 25.64 68.70 36.74
CA ALA A 3 25.85 67.28 37.07
C ALA A 3 25.35 66.74 38.43
N CYS A 4 24.03 66.74 38.68
CA CYS A 4 23.48 65.79 39.66
C CYS A 4 22.12 65.14 39.31
N ALA A 5 21.43 65.55 38.24
CA ALA A 5 20.05 65.10 38.01
C ALA A 5 19.85 64.20 36.77
N ILE A 6 20.89 63.58 36.21
CA ILE A 6 20.80 62.77 34.97
C ILE A 6 21.13 61.28 35.20
N VAL A 7 21.51 60.87 36.41
CA VAL A 7 21.96 59.47 36.66
C VAL A 7 20.81 58.52 37.05
N GLY A 8 19.61 59.02 37.34
CA GLY A 8 18.49 58.21 37.84
C GLY A 8 17.56 57.57 36.80
N LEU A 9 17.64 57.94 35.51
CA LEU A 9 16.59 57.61 34.52
C LEU A 9 17.03 56.66 33.39
N LEU A 10 18.21 56.06 33.46
CA LEU A 10 18.77 55.21 32.39
C LEU A 10 18.87 53.72 32.75
N LEU A 11 18.23 53.26 33.83
CA LEU A 11 18.32 51.86 34.28
C LEU A 11 17.06 51.00 34.05
N ALA A 12 16.04 51.52 33.36
CA ALA A 12 14.75 50.82 33.17
C ALA A 12 14.52 50.22 31.77
N ALA A 13 15.56 50.05 30.93
CA ALA A 13 15.36 49.64 29.53
C ALA A 13 16.20 48.42 29.05
N CYS A 14 16.91 47.70 29.93
CA CYS A 14 17.67 46.51 29.53
C CYS A 14 17.41 45.32 30.47
N ALA A 15 16.22 44.75 30.42
CA ALA A 15 15.96 43.43 31.02
C ALA A 15 14.84 42.69 30.30
N THR A 16 14.93 42.59 28.97
CA THR A 16 14.26 41.52 28.23
C THR A 16 15.34 40.53 27.86
N SER A 17 15.62 39.63 28.80
CA SER A 17 16.53 38.51 28.60
C SER A 17 15.80 37.37 27.91
N GLU A 18 16.30 36.97 26.74
CA GLU A 18 15.87 35.77 26.00
C GLU A 18 16.48 34.49 26.59
N ARG A 19 17.12 34.54 27.77
CA ARG A 19 17.59 33.36 28.47
C ARG A 19 16.44 32.75 29.29
N PRO A 20 16.08 31.47 29.07
CA PRO A 20 15.06 30.80 29.88
C PRO A 20 15.42 30.67 31.38
N GLY A 21 16.65 31.06 31.77
CA GLY A 21 17.11 31.13 33.17
C GLY A 21 16.82 32.44 33.90
N ASP A 22 16.38 33.51 33.23
CA ASP A 22 16.10 34.82 33.85
C ASP A 22 14.63 35.01 34.26
N GLY A 23 13.82 33.95 34.17
CA GLY A 23 12.56 33.86 34.89
C GLY A 23 12.85 33.81 36.39
N GLY A 24 12.88 34.97 37.05
CA GLY A 24 13.25 35.09 38.46
C GLY A 24 12.53 34.09 39.36
N PHE A 25 13.20 33.66 40.44
CA PHE A 25 12.77 32.69 41.44
C PHE A 25 11.27 32.78 41.84
N VAL A 26 10.70 33.99 41.88
CA VAL A 26 9.28 34.26 42.16
C VAL A 26 8.33 33.75 41.05
N SER A 27 8.72 33.84 39.78
CA SER A 27 8.01 33.25 38.63
C SER A 27 8.16 31.72 38.61
N GLY A 28 9.31 31.20 39.07
CA GLY A 28 9.54 29.77 39.28
C GLY A 28 8.62 29.18 40.34
N LEU A 29 8.50 29.82 41.51
CA LEU A 29 7.57 29.39 42.57
C LEU A 29 6.11 29.52 42.17
N LYS A 30 5.73 30.56 41.42
CA LYS A 30 4.37 30.70 40.89
C LYS A 30 4.02 29.56 39.94
N ASN A 31 4.94 29.16 39.05
CA ASN A 31 4.72 27.99 38.17
C ASN A 31 4.70 26.65 38.92
N ILE A 32 5.47 26.50 40.00
CA ILE A 32 5.41 25.32 40.88
C ILE A 32 4.09 25.28 41.67
N SER A 33 3.59 26.44 42.10
CA SER A 33 2.32 26.55 42.84
C SER A 33 1.07 26.43 41.94
N ASP A 34 1.17 26.82 40.67
CA ASP A 34 0.05 26.82 39.71
C ASP A 34 -0.10 25.47 38.95
N GLY A 35 0.72 24.45 39.25
CA GLY A 35 0.64 23.11 38.64
C GLY A 35 0.96 23.06 37.14
N THR A 36 1.60 24.11 36.61
CA THR A 36 1.81 24.25 35.16
C THR A 36 2.88 23.29 34.63
N TYR A 37 3.81 22.84 35.48
CA TYR A 37 4.83 21.86 35.13
C TYR A 37 4.21 20.46 34.98
N GLU A 38 3.41 20.05 35.95
CA GLU A 38 2.64 18.80 35.97
C GLU A 38 1.72 18.74 34.75
N LYS A 39 1.03 19.85 34.42
CA LYS A 39 0.21 19.95 33.21
C LYS A 39 1.02 19.70 31.93
N ARG A 40 2.21 20.30 31.80
CA ARG A 40 3.08 20.07 30.63
C ARG A 40 3.60 18.65 30.55
N ILE A 41 3.88 18.00 31.68
CA ILE A 41 4.24 16.59 31.73
C ILE A 41 3.06 15.75 31.27
N ALA A 42 1.88 15.93 31.85
CA ALA A 42 0.68 15.19 31.49
C ALA A 42 0.34 15.35 30.00
N GLU A 43 0.47 16.56 29.44
CA GLU A 43 0.30 16.80 28.00
C GLU A 43 1.35 16.07 27.15
N ARG A 44 2.61 16.02 27.59
CA ARG A 44 3.67 15.28 26.89
C ARG A 44 3.44 13.78 26.95
N GLU A 45 3.08 13.26 28.12
CA GLU A 45 2.76 11.83 28.32
C GLU A 45 1.54 11.43 27.49
N ALA A 46 0.49 12.25 27.48
CA ALA A 46 -0.69 12.04 26.64
C ALA A 46 -0.33 12.02 25.15
N ARG A 47 0.51 12.96 24.67
CA ARG A 47 1.01 12.95 23.28
C ARG A 47 1.82 11.72 22.95
N VAL A 48 2.69 11.27 23.86
CA VAL A 48 3.50 10.05 23.65
C VAL A 48 2.60 8.81 23.62
N SER A 49 1.61 8.71 24.52
CA SER A 49 0.64 7.61 24.53
C SER A 49 -0.15 7.58 23.23
N ALA A 50 -0.73 8.71 22.82
CA ALA A 50 -1.47 8.82 21.58
C ALA A 50 -0.62 8.47 20.35
N GLY A 51 0.64 8.93 20.30
CA GLY A 51 1.56 8.59 19.21
C GLY A 51 1.91 7.10 19.17
N ARG A 52 2.04 6.43 20.33
CA ARG A 52 2.26 4.98 20.40
C ARG A 52 1.04 4.18 19.94
N GLU A 53 -0.15 4.60 20.34
CA GLU A 53 -1.41 4.00 19.91
C GLU A 53 -1.58 4.14 18.39
N GLU A 54 -1.33 5.33 17.84
CA GLU A 54 -1.37 5.57 16.40
C GLU A 54 -0.34 4.73 15.65
N THR A 55 0.89 4.64 16.15
CA THR A 55 1.94 3.80 15.57
C THR A 55 1.51 2.33 15.56
N GLY A 56 0.99 1.82 16.67
CA GLY A 56 0.49 0.44 16.76
C GLY A 56 -0.65 0.16 15.78
N ARG A 57 -1.58 1.12 15.61
CA ARG A 57 -2.66 1.02 14.61
C ARG A 57 -2.10 0.95 13.19
N LEU A 58 -1.18 1.85 12.84
CA LEU A 58 -0.58 1.92 11.50
C LEU A 58 0.27 0.68 11.19
N GLU A 59 0.99 0.14 12.17
CA GLU A 59 1.72 -1.13 12.03
C GLU A 59 0.76 -2.30 11.78
N GLY A 60 -0.37 -2.33 12.49
CA GLY A 60 -1.43 -3.31 12.26
C GLY A 60 -2.03 -3.21 10.86
N GLU A 61 -2.36 -2.00 10.40
CA GLU A 61 -2.88 -1.75 9.04
C GLU A 61 -1.87 -2.16 7.97
N LYS A 62 -0.60 -1.82 8.15
CA LYS A 62 0.49 -2.23 7.25
C LYS A 62 0.61 -3.75 7.16
N ALA A 63 0.53 -4.45 8.30
CA ALA A 63 0.59 -5.90 8.33
C ALA A 63 -0.60 -6.53 7.58
N ALA A 64 -1.81 -6.01 7.79
CA ALA A 64 -3.01 -6.47 7.10
C ALA A 64 -2.93 -6.27 5.58
N LEU A 65 -2.48 -5.10 5.12
CA LEU A 65 -2.29 -4.81 3.69
C LEU A 65 -1.20 -5.69 3.05
N ALA A 66 -0.13 -5.98 3.79
CA ALA A 66 0.92 -6.88 3.32
C ALA A 66 0.39 -8.31 3.14
N GLU A 67 -0.44 -8.79 4.07
CA GLU A 67 -1.10 -10.09 3.97
C GLU A 67 -2.07 -10.15 2.77
N GLU A 68 -2.88 -9.11 2.59
CA GLU A 68 -3.79 -9.01 1.44
C GLU A 68 -3.04 -9.04 0.12
N THR A 69 -1.94 -8.28 0.02
CA THR A 69 -1.07 -8.27 -1.17
C THR A 69 -0.52 -9.66 -1.47
N ALA A 70 0.03 -10.34 -0.45
CA ALA A 70 0.55 -11.70 -0.61
C ALA A 70 -0.52 -12.70 -1.05
N ARG A 71 -1.77 -12.56 -0.57
CA ARG A 71 -2.91 -13.39 -1.00
C ARG A 71 -3.25 -13.16 -2.48
N VAL A 72 -3.32 -11.90 -2.92
CA VAL A 72 -3.61 -11.56 -4.32
C VAL A 72 -2.50 -12.07 -5.25
N GLU A 73 -1.24 -11.90 -4.88
CA GLU A 73 -0.09 -12.42 -5.64
C GLU A 73 -0.12 -13.94 -5.76
N ALA A 74 -0.45 -14.65 -4.66
CA ALA A 74 -0.58 -16.10 -4.67
C ALA A 74 -1.73 -16.57 -5.59
N GLU A 75 -2.84 -15.83 -5.61
CA GLU A 75 -3.97 -16.11 -6.52
C GLU A 75 -3.59 -15.88 -7.98
N ILE A 76 -2.91 -14.77 -8.30
CA ILE A 76 -2.39 -14.50 -9.64
C ILE A 76 -1.47 -15.64 -10.08
N ALA A 77 -0.51 -16.04 -9.25
CA ALA A 77 0.40 -17.13 -9.56
C ALA A 77 -0.31 -18.48 -9.76
N ARG A 78 -1.41 -18.72 -9.03
CA ARG A 78 -2.26 -19.91 -9.22
C ARG A 78 -2.95 -19.85 -10.58
N LEU A 79 -3.61 -18.73 -10.91
CA LEU A 79 -4.32 -18.56 -12.18
C LEU A 79 -3.38 -18.62 -13.39
N ASP A 80 -2.17 -18.06 -13.28
CA ASP A 80 -1.15 -18.15 -14.31
C ASP A 80 -0.76 -19.61 -14.60
N ARG A 81 -0.62 -20.44 -13.55
CA ARG A 81 -0.37 -21.88 -13.71
C ARG A 81 -1.56 -22.60 -14.35
N GLU A 82 -2.77 -22.35 -13.87
CA GLU A 82 -3.99 -22.95 -14.45
C GLU A 82 -4.16 -22.58 -15.93
N LEU A 83 -3.84 -21.34 -16.31
CA LEU A 83 -3.90 -20.88 -17.69
C LEU A 83 -2.83 -21.55 -18.55
N ALA A 84 -1.60 -21.71 -18.02
CA ALA A 84 -0.54 -22.43 -18.72
C ALA A 84 -0.93 -23.90 -18.96
N ASP A 85 -1.55 -24.55 -17.98
CA ASP A 85 -2.05 -25.93 -18.08
C ASP A 85 -3.15 -26.03 -19.14
N ALA A 86 -4.15 -25.14 -19.08
CA ALA A 86 -5.24 -25.09 -20.04
C ALA A 86 -4.74 -24.85 -21.49
N ARG A 87 -3.72 -24.01 -21.68
CA ARG A 87 -3.08 -23.78 -22.98
C ARG A 87 -2.38 -25.05 -23.51
N ARG A 88 -1.70 -25.79 -22.64
CA ARG A 88 -1.07 -27.08 -23.02
C ARG A 88 -2.11 -28.09 -23.45
N ASP A 89 -3.22 -28.18 -22.73
CA ASP A 89 -4.33 -29.07 -23.08
C ASP A 89 -4.97 -28.69 -24.41
N LEU A 90 -5.18 -27.40 -24.64
CA LEU A 90 -5.73 -26.88 -25.88
C LEU A 90 -4.83 -27.18 -27.09
N LEU A 91 -3.51 -27.04 -26.96
CA LEU A 91 -2.54 -27.42 -28.00
C LEU A 91 -2.51 -28.93 -28.26
N ARG A 92 -2.63 -29.74 -27.20
CA ARG A 92 -2.72 -31.20 -27.31
C ARG A 92 -3.98 -31.63 -28.07
N LEU A 93 -5.15 -31.06 -27.74
CA LEU A 93 -6.40 -31.33 -28.45
C LEU A 93 -6.31 -30.94 -29.93
N ARG A 94 -5.74 -29.75 -30.23
CA ARG A 94 -5.49 -29.32 -31.61
C ARG A 94 -4.67 -30.37 -32.37
N TYR A 95 -3.56 -30.83 -31.80
CA TYR A 95 -2.70 -31.83 -32.42
C TYR A 95 -3.42 -33.18 -32.64
N GLU A 96 -4.28 -33.59 -31.70
CA GLU A 96 -5.09 -34.81 -31.86
C GLU A 96 -6.10 -34.72 -33.02
N ILE A 97 -6.74 -33.55 -33.20
CA ILE A 97 -7.67 -33.30 -34.32
C ILE A 97 -6.92 -33.33 -35.65
N GLU A 98 -5.78 -32.64 -35.73
CA GLU A 98 -4.91 -32.64 -36.91
C GLU A 98 -4.45 -34.06 -37.28
N ARG A 99 -4.06 -34.87 -36.29
CA ARG A 99 -3.70 -36.28 -36.49
C ARG A 99 -4.84 -37.16 -36.99
N LYS A 100 -6.08 -36.85 -36.60
CA LYS A 100 -7.28 -37.53 -37.11
C LYS A 100 -7.68 -37.05 -38.51
N GLY A 101 -6.95 -36.10 -39.09
CA GLY A 101 -7.21 -35.56 -40.42
C GLY A 101 -8.48 -34.71 -40.50
N ARG A 102 -8.98 -34.23 -39.36
CA ARG A 102 -10.19 -33.39 -39.32
C ARG A 102 -9.80 -31.92 -39.49
N PRO A 103 -10.47 -31.16 -40.37
CA PRO A 103 -10.17 -29.75 -40.56
C PRO A 103 -10.66 -28.94 -39.34
N ILE A 104 -9.78 -28.11 -38.79
CA ILE A 104 -10.14 -27.10 -37.79
C ILE A 104 -10.59 -25.84 -38.55
N PRO A 105 -11.77 -25.27 -38.25
CA PRO A 105 -12.20 -24.02 -38.86
C PRO A 105 -11.15 -22.91 -38.69
N PRO A 106 -10.86 -22.08 -39.71
CA PRO A 106 -9.81 -21.06 -39.64
C PRO A 106 -10.04 -20.04 -38.52
N GLU A 107 -11.30 -19.67 -38.28
CA GLU A 107 -11.76 -18.85 -37.15
C GLU A 107 -11.31 -19.44 -35.81
N LEU A 108 -11.47 -20.76 -35.64
CA LEU A 108 -11.14 -21.45 -34.39
C LEU A 108 -9.61 -21.56 -34.21
N ALA A 109 -8.89 -21.82 -35.30
CA ALA A 109 -7.43 -21.85 -35.30
C ALA A 109 -6.84 -20.48 -34.91
N ALA A 110 -7.38 -19.39 -35.45
CA ALA A 110 -6.97 -18.03 -35.11
C ALA A 110 -7.22 -17.72 -33.62
N ARG A 111 -8.36 -18.15 -33.07
CA ARG A 111 -8.66 -17.97 -31.64
C ARG A 111 -7.71 -18.76 -30.73
N VAL A 112 -7.37 -19.99 -31.11
CA VAL A 112 -6.37 -20.82 -30.43
C VAL A 112 -5.02 -20.12 -30.42
N GLU A 113 -4.58 -19.59 -31.55
CA GLU A 113 -3.32 -18.86 -31.67
C GLU A 113 -3.32 -17.58 -30.83
N ALA A 114 -4.40 -16.80 -30.88
CA ALA A 114 -4.54 -15.59 -30.08
C ALA A 114 -4.45 -15.90 -28.57
N VAL A 115 -5.16 -16.93 -28.08
CA VAL A 115 -5.17 -17.27 -26.65
C VAL A 115 -3.84 -17.86 -26.19
N THR A 116 -3.14 -18.61 -27.04
CA THR A 116 -1.83 -19.22 -26.70
C THR A 116 -0.70 -18.20 -26.72
N THR A 117 -0.80 -17.13 -27.52
CA THR A 117 0.19 -16.06 -27.61
C THR A 117 -0.11 -14.86 -26.69
N ALA A 118 -1.35 -14.69 -26.24
CA ALA A 118 -1.75 -13.60 -25.35
C ALA A 118 -0.94 -13.58 -24.04
N ARG A 119 -0.52 -12.39 -23.62
CA ARG A 119 0.19 -12.17 -22.36
C ARG A 119 -0.58 -11.16 -21.52
N ALA A 120 -0.81 -11.47 -20.25
CA ALA A 120 -1.38 -10.53 -19.30
C ALA A 120 -0.26 -9.60 -18.82
N GLU A 121 -0.26 -8.35 -19.28
CA GLU A 121 0.75 -7.33 -18.94
C GLU A 121 0.13 -6.12 -18.22
N ASP A 122 -0.88 -6.34 -17.37
CA ASP A 122 -1.47 -5.26 -16.60
C ASP A 122 -0.68 -4.99 -15.31
N PRO A 123 -0.23 -3.75 -15.04
CA PRO A 123 0.44 -3.37 -13.80
C PRO A 123 -0.50 -3.34 -12.59
N ASP A 124 -1.82 -3.20 -12.78
CA ASP A 124 -2.79 -3.28 -11.69
C ASP A 124 -3.11 -4.75 -11.35
N PRO A 125 -2.85 -5.22 -10.12
CA PRO A 125 -3.14 -6.59 -9.71
C PRO A 125 -4.62 -6.99 -9.87
N ALA A 126 -5.55 -6.07 -9.62
CA ALA A 126 -6.98 -6.35 -9.71
C ALA A 126 -7.40 -6.55 -11.18
N ALA A 127 -7.03 -5.62 -12.07
CA ALA A 127 -7.25 -5.75 -13.50
C ALA A 127 -6.57 -7.00 -14.08
N ARG A 128 -5.34 -7.31 -13.64
CA ARG A 128 -4.63 -8.52 -14.05
C ARG A 128 -5.39 -9.80 -13.68
N LEU A 129 -5.87 -9.88 -12.45
CA LEU A 129 -6.60 -11.04 -11.93
C LEU A 129 -7.93 -11.25 -12.67
N ASP A 130 -8.66 -10.18 -12.98
CA ASP A 130 -9.85 -10.24 -13.83
C ASP A 130 -9.54 -10.69 -15.26
N SER A 131 -8.46 -10.17 -15.86
CA SER A 131 -7.99 -10.56 -17.19
C SER A 131 -7.62 -12.04 -17.25
N LEU A 132 -6.93 -12.55 -16.23
CA LEU A 132 -6.57 -13.96 -16.12
C LEU A 132 -7.80 -14.86 -16.00
N ARG A 133 -8.77 -14.48 -15.17
CA ARG A 133 -10.03 -15.24 -15.00
C ARG A 133 -10.82 -15.32 -16.31
N ARG A 134 -10.94 -14.20 -17.03
CA ARG A 134 -11.61 -14.16 -18.35
C ARG A 134 -10.89 -15.03 -19.37
N THR A 135 -9.57 -14.84 -19.50
CA THR A 135 -8.75 -15.62 -20.44
C THR A 135 -8.81 -17.12 -20.15
N LEU A 136 -8.80 -17.51 -18.87
CA LEU A 136 -8.93 -18.91 -18.46
C LEU A 136 -10.31 -19.48 -18.83
N ALA A 137 -11.39 -18.72 -18.61
CA ALA A 137 -12.73 -19.12 -19.02
C ALA A 137 -12.82 -19.30 -20.55
N ASP A 138 -12.28 -18.36 -21.31
CA ASP A 138 -12.25 -18.42 -22.78
C ASP A 138 -11.44 -19.62 -23.28
N THR A 139 -10.29 -19.90 -22.65
CA THR A 139 -9.43 -21.05 -22.98
C THR A 139 -10.16 -22.37 -22.73
N ARG A 140 -10.90 -22.48 -21.61
CA ARG A 140 -11.69 -23.67 -21.29
C ARG A 140 -12.84 -23.87 -22.28
N ALA A 141 -13.57 -22.83 -22.62
CA ALA A 141 -14.64 -22.88 -23.62
C ALA A 141 -14.12 -23.29 -25.02
N LEU A 142 -12.94 -22.80 -25.40
CA LEU A 142 -12.26 -23.21 -26.63
C LEU A 142 -11.84 -24.69 -26.60
N ALA A 143 -11.32 -25.16 -25.47
CA ALA A 143 -10.94 -26.55 -25.30
C ALA A 143 -12.16 -27.49 -25.41
N GLU A 144 -13.30 -27.12 -24.84
CA GLU A 144 -14.56 -27.88 -24.98
C GLU A 144 -15.02 -27.94 -26.44
N THR A 145 -14.95 -26.81 -27.16
CA THR A 145 -15.30 -26.74 -28.58
C THR A 145 -14.40 -27.67 -29.42
N LEU A 146 -13.09 -27.67 -29.16
CA LEU A 146 -12.14 -28.55 -29.83
C LEU A 146 -12.35 -30.02 -29.46
N ALA A 147 -12.64 -30.33 -28.19
CA ALA A 147 -12.93 -31.69 -27.76
C ALA A 147 -14.16 -32.26 -28.48
N GLY A 148 -15.19 -31.45 -28.73
CA GLY A 148 -16.34 -31.82 -29.55
C GLY A 148 -16.00 -32.14 -31.01
N LEU A 149 -14.96 -31.51 -31.57
CA LEU A 149 -14.44 -31.83 -32.91
C LEU A 149 -13.53 -33.07 -32.92
N ALA A 150 -12.92 -33.41 -31.79
CA ALA A 150 -12.03 -34.55 -31.63
C ALA A 150 -12.80 -35.89 -31.43
N GLY A 151 -13.99 -35.85 -30.82
CA GLY A 151 -14.91 -36.99 -30.69
C GLY A 151 -15.50 -37.41 -32.04
#